data_AF-A0A961EHS5-F1
#
_entry.id   AF-A0A961EHS5-F1
#
_cell.length_a   1.000
_cell.length_b   1.000
_cell.length_c   1.000
_cell.angle_alpha   90.00
_cell.angle_beta   90.00
_cell.angle_gamma   90.00
#
_symmetry.space_group_name_H-M   'P 1'
#
loop_
_entity.id
_entity.type
_entity.pdbx_description
1 polymer ?
#
loop_
_entity_poly.entity_id
_entity_poly.type
_entity_poly.pdbx_seq_one_letter_code
_entity_poly.pdbx_strand_id
1 'polypeptide(L)' 'DSIRDVIAFPKSGGGYDPLTDAPAPITPEQRKEAGIDAKPSDANPREAGPGEAASGPAPQA' A
#
# COMPACT_ATOMS: atom_id res chain seq x y z
N ASP A 1 0.03 -9.66 -31.53
CA ASP A 1 0.89 -8.64 -30.92
C ASP A 1 0.30 -8.12 -29.63
N SER A 2 0.92 -8.52 -28.53
CA SER A 2 0.70 -7.96 -27.21
C SER A 2 1.79 -6.94 -26.91
N ILE A 3 1.46 -5.88 -26.18
CA ILE A 3 2.46 -4.92 -25.68
C ILE A 3 3.54 -5.59 -24.82
N ARG A 4 3.23 -6.74 -24.22
CA ARG A 4 4.20 -7.54 -23.46
C ARG A 4 5.31 -8.12 -24.34
N ASP A 5 5.09 -8.25 -25.64
CA ASP A 5 6.02 -8.87 -26.58
C ASP A 5 7.14 -7.92 -27.04
N VAL A 6 6.99 -6.61 -26.78
CA VAL A 6 7.94 -5.55 -27.20
C VAL A 6 8.59 -4.81 -26.02
N ILE A 7 8.24 -5.17 -24.78
CA ILE A 7 8.84 -4.63 -23.57
C ILE A 7 9.83 -5.66 -23.05
N ALA A 8 11.08 -5.24 -22.80
CA ALA A 8 12.13 -6.15 -22.33
C ALA A 8 11.81 -6.82 -20.98
N PHE A 9 11.11 -6.10 -20.08
CA PHE A 9 10.72 -6.58 -18.76
C PHE A 9 9.23 -6.26 -18.49
N PRO A 10 8.29 -7.03 -19.07
CA PRO A 10 6.88 -6.74 -18.98
C PRO A 10 6.35 -7.07 -17.59
N LYS A 11 5.53 -6.19 -17.02
CA LYS A 11 4.73 -6.49 -15.82
C LYS A 11 3.36 -7.02 -16.21
N SER A 12 2.78 -7.85 -15.35
CA SER A 12 1.40 -8.32 -15.45
C SER A 12 0.41 -7.32 -14.83
N GLY A 13 -0.89 -7.58 -14.97
CA GLY A 13 -1.92 -6.81 -14.27
C GLY A 13 -1.77 -7.02 -12.75
N GLY A 14 -1.63 -5.94 -11.98
CA GLY A 14 -1.30 -6.00 -10.56
C GLY A 14 0.18 -5.79 -10.24
N GLY A 15 1.03 -5.53 -11.23
CA GLY A 15 2.43 -5.12 -11.03
C GLY A 15 3.43 -6.26 -10.83
N TYR A 16 2.98 -7.51 -10.92
CA TYR A 16 3.85 -8.69 -10.79
C TYR A 16 4.73 -8.88 -12.02
N ASP A 17 6.00 -9.22 -11.80
CA ASP A 17 7.00 -9.53 -12.81
C ASP A 17 7.29 -11.04 -12.85
N PRO A 18 6.91 -11.75 -13.92
CA PRO A 18 7.12 -13.19 -14.01
C PRO A 18 8.58 -13.58 -14.26
N LEU A 19 9.46 -12.64 -14.64
CA LEU A 19 10.88 -12.95 -14.90
C LEU A 19 11.72 -12.94 -13.63
N THR A 20 11.27 -12.20 -12.61
CA THR A 20 12.00 -12.00 -11.36
C THR A 20 11.23 -12.44 -10.13
N ASP A 21 9.99 -12.93 -10.31
CA ASP A 21 9.04 -13.23 -9.24
C ASP A 21 8.78 -12.05 -8.30
N ALA A 22 8.86 -10.82 -8.82
CA ALA A 22 8.58 -9.62 -8.03
C ALA A 22 7.08 -9.33 -7.96
N PRO A 23 6.53 -8.89 -6.81
CA PRO A 23 7.24 -8.55 -5.58
C PRO A 23 7.69 -9.78 -4.77
N ALA A 24 8.88 -9.70 -4.19
CA ALA A 24 9.43 -10.70 -3.29
C ALA A 24 9.42 -10.19 -1.83
N PRO A 25 9.35 -11.08 -0.83
CA PRO A 25 9.50 -10.68 0.58
C PRO A 25 10.91 -10.13 0.85
N ILE A 26 10.98 -9.16 1.76
CA ILE A 26 12.25 -8.57 2.25
C ILE A 26 12.56 -9.04 3.67
N THR A 27 13.84 -9.03 4.06
CA THR A 27 14.27 -9.51 5.38
C THR A 27 13.84 -8.57 6.51
N PRO A 28 13.77 -9.03 7.77
CA PRO A 28 13.47 -8.16 8.91
C PRO A 28 14.44 -6.98 9.05
N GLU A 29 15.72 -7.17 8.72
CA GLU A 29 16.74 -6.12 8.76
C GLU A 29 16.45 -5.04 7.73
N GLN A 30 16.09 -5.44 6.50
CA GLN A 30 15.70 -4.51 5.43
C GLN A 30 14.40 -3.77 5.78
N ARG A 31 13.42 -4.44 6.41
CA ARG A 31 12.18 -3.81 6.88
C ARG A 31 12.46 -2.75 7.95
N LYS A 32 13.39 -3.06 8.87
CA LYS A 32 13.84 -2.15 9.91
C LYS A 32 14.60 -0.95 9.32
N GLU A 33 15.53 -1.19 8.39
CA GLU A 33 16.28 -0.12 7.71
C GLU A 33 15.35 0.80 6.91
N ALA A 34 14.36 0.23 6.21
CA ALA A 34 13.36 0.97 5.47
C ALA A 34 12.30 1.66 6.35
N GLY A 35 12.30 1.42 7.67
CA GLY A 35 11.33 2.00 8.61
C GLY A 35 9.89 1.55 8.42
N ILE A 36 9.66 0.40 7.77
CA ILE A 36 8.32 -0.07 7.37
C ILE A 36 7.41 -0.34 8.58
N ASP A 37 7.98 -0.82 9.68
CA ASP A 37 7.25 -1.16 10.90
C ASP A 37 7.27 -0.05 11.97
N ALA A 38 7.69 1.17 11.59
CA ALA A 38 7.72 2.28 12.53
C ALA A 38 6.31 2.58 13.04
N LYS A 39 6.15 2.61 14.36
CA LYS A 39 4.90 3.07 14.95
C LYS A 39 4.73 4.56 14.66
N PRO A 40 3.54 5.00 14.26
CA PRO A 40 3.27 6.43 14.15
C PRO A 40 3.55 7.09 15.50
N SER A 41 4.15 8.28 15.50
CA SER A 41 4.31 9.06 16.71
C SER A 41 2.95 9.52 17.21
N ASP A 42 2.79 9.64 18.54
CA ASP A 42 1.57 10.16 19.20
C ASP A 42 1.29 11.65 18.91
N ALA A 43 1.97 12.24 17.92
CA ALA A 43 1.61 13.53 17.38
C ALA A 43 0.29 13.38 16.63
N ASN A 44 -0.82 13.46 17.37
CA ASN A 44 -2.19 13.44 16.90
C ASN A 44 -2.32 14.18 15.54
N PRO A 45 -2.40 13.47 14.41
CA PRO A 45 -2.71 14.12 13.14
C PRO A 45 -4.19 14.51 13.09
N ARG A 46 -4.98 14.16 14.12
CA ARG A 46 -6.41 14.41 14.22
C ARG A 46 -6.79 15.84 14.63
N GLU A 47 -5.81 16.72 14.91
CA GLU A 47 -6.03 18.19 14.82
C GLU A 47 -5.83 18.73 13.39
N ALA A 48 -5.43 17.88 12.45
CA ALA A 48 -5.33 18.20 11.02
C ALA A 48 -6.24 17.27 10.18
N GLY A 49 -7.57 17.43 10.32
CA GLY A 49 -8.51 16.98 9.30
C GLY A 49 -9.97 17.32 9.60
N PRO A 50 -10.76 17.86 8.65
CA PRO A 50 -12.21 17.70 8.69
C PRO A 50 -12.57 16.43 7.92
N GLY A 51 -12.79 15.35 8.66
CA GLY A 51 -13.18 14.04 8.12
C GLY A 51 -14.04 13.26 9.11
N GLU A 52 -15.02 13.93 9.73
CA GLU A 52 -16.07 13.29 10.52
C GLU A 52 -17.36 13.30 9.69
N ALA A 53 -17.66 12.21 8.97
CA ALA A 53 -19.01 11.88 8.54
C ALA A 53 -19.08 10.44 8.03
N ALA A 54 -19.15 9.47 8.93
CA ALA A 54 -19.94 8.26 8.70
C ALA A 54 -20.18 7.50 10.01
N SER A 55 -21.47 7.38 10.34
CA SER A 55 -22.09 6.37 11.21
C SER A 55 -22.51 6.82 12.62
N GLY A 56 -23.75 7.29 12.71
CA GLY A 56 -24.59 7.34 13.91
C GLY A 56 -26.06 7.11 13.48
N PRO A 57 -26.89 6.43 14.29
CA PRO A 57 -27.99 5.59 13.79
C PRO A 57 -29.23 6.38 13.34
N ALA A 58 -30.02 5.76 12.45
CA ALA A 58 -31.32 6.27 12.03
C ALA A 58 -32.25 6.48 13.24
N PRO A 59 -32.89 7.66 13.40
CA PRO A 59 -33.95 7.82 14.39
C PRO A 59 -35.19 7.05 13.96
N GLN A 60 -35.68 6.23 14.88
CA GLN A 60 -36.97 5.54 14.77
C GLN A 60 -38.13 6.48 15.11
N ALA A 61 -39.26 6.23 14.44
CA ALA A 61 -40.64 6.69 14.68
C ALA A 61 -40.98 8.15 14.34
#